data_AF-A0A524FR83-F1
#
_entry.id   AF-A0A524FR83-F1
#
_cell.length_a   1.000
_cell.length_b   1.000
_cell.length_c   1.000
_cell.angle_alpha   90.00
_cell.angle_beta   90.00
_cell.angle_gamma   90.00
#
_symmetry.space_group_name_H-M   'P 1'
#
loop_
_entity.id
_entity.type
_entity.pdbx_description
1 polymer ?
#
loop_
_entity_poly.entity_id
_entity_poly.type
_entity_poly.pdbx_seq_one_letter_code
_entity_poly.pdbx_strand_id
1 'polypeptide(L)'
;MTETAETIEDVEFLRVKFRELKTQARDELEVLRRDRDQMREYKRIRDEHNKEVKALIESVKAEREERDRINNEINEAKERRKAIHAQLKSVYDEIRELRSNLVGSPSNDQRRMMRRVEELEWRQQTEQISRDEEVSIIEEIARIEAQLVKIGEEKEKQDRISEQRRLARKLKEEASEAHVKVLQLSEQSQIHHQEVVRIRPQLEEYKKSADTAHKNFVEWLKKVKEGETRLKDQRTQIDEIQTKLRKQTVDKREVEREEHRVHQKAQERERVESAVEKLQSGKRLTFDEFILAQRTVTSDKKKGKKKGRKDTEEVDSEPEASIEAEEVAEEEPEIVEAEELDIDENPEDTTEE
;
A
#
# COMPACT_ATOMS: atom_id res chain seq x y z
N MET A 1 13.12 -47.25 54.45
CA MET A 1 11.72 -47.53 54.05
C MET A 1 10.93 -46.25 53.79
N THR A 2 11.26 -45.11 54.41
CA THR A 2 10.58 -43.81 54.19
C THR A 2 11.08 -43.07 52.94
N GLU A 3 12.39 -43.02 52.70
CA GLU A 3 12.99 -42.33 51.52
C GLU A 3 12.55 -42.92 50.17
N THR A 4 12.30 -44.23 50.13
CA THR A 4 11.78 -44.92 48.93
C THR A 4 10.31 -44.63 48.67
N ALA A 5 9.53 -44.32 49.71
CA ALA A 5 8.12 -43.95 49.56
C ALA A 5 8.01 -42.48 49.08
N GLU A 6 8.80 -41.58 49.65
CA GLU A 6 8.88 -40.16 49.26
C GLU A 6 9.29 -40.00 47.79
N THR A 7 10.28 -40.77 47.32
CA THR A 7 10.71 -40.76 45.90
C THR A 7 9.71 -41.40 44.93
N ILE A 8 8.75 -42.20 45.42
CA ILE A 8 7.67 -42.77 44.60
C ILE A 8 6.52 -41.78 44.48
N GLU A 9 6.13 -41.13 45.57
CA GLU A 9 5.10 -40.08 45.61
C GLU A 9 5.50 -38.88 44.72
N ASP A 10 6.77 -38.49 44.72
CA ASP A 10 7.31 -37.44 43.86
C ASP A 10 7.21 -37.79 42.36
N VAL A 11 7.40 -39.06 42.01
CA VAL A 11 7.32 -39.54 40.61
C VAL A 11 5.87 -39.55 40.13
N GLU A 12 4.94 -39.96 40.98
CA GLU A 12 3.50 -39.94 40.66
C GLU A 12 3.00 -38.50 40.53
N PHE A 13 3.42 -37.60 41.42
CA PHE A 13 3.14 -36.18 41.34
C PHE A 13 3.66 -35.56 40.02
N LEU A 14 4.91 -35.84 39.64
CA LEU A 14 5.48 -35.38 38.37
C LEU A 14 4.71 -35.93 37.15
N ARG A 15 4.22 -37.18 37.21
CA ARG A 15 3.41 -37.80 36.13
C ARG A 15 2.01 -37.21 36.04
N VAL A 16 1.39 -36.84 37.15
CA VAL A 16 0.09 -36.14 37.17
C VAL A 16 0.26 -34.75 36.58
N LYS A 17 1.24 -33.97 37.08
CA LYS A 17 1.56 -32.64 36.57
C LYS A 17 1.92 -32.64 35.09
N PHE A 18 2.65 -33.65 34.61
CA PHE A 18 2.95 -33.82 33.19
C PHE A 18 1.70 -34.03 32.33
N ARG A 19 0.73 -34.84 32.82
CA ARG A 19 -0.53 -35.07 32.11
C ARG A 19 -1.38 -33.79 32.06
N GLU A 20 -1.46 -33.06 33.17
CA GLU A 20 -2.19 -31.79 33.26
C GLU A 20 -1.61 -30.72 32.34
N LEU A 21 -0.29 -30.52 32.35
CA LEU A 21 0.37 -29.58 31.44
C LEU A 21 0.17 -29.98 29.98
N LYS A 22 0.16 -31.28 29.67
CA LYS A 22 -0.11 -31.76 28.31
C LYS A 22 -1.55 -31.56 27.87
N THR A 23 -2.52 -31.63 28.77
CA THR A 23 -3.92 -31.27 28.47
C THR A 23 -4.07 -29.77 28.28
N GLN A 24 -3.48 -28.95 29.17
CA GLN A 24 -3.49 -27.48 29.05
C GLN A 24 -2.85 -27.02 27.73
N ALA A 25 -1.69 -27.58 27.37
CA ALA A 25 -1.03 -27.27 26.10
C ALA A 25 -1.83 -27.68 24.86
N ARG A 26 -2.70 -28.70 24.96
CA ARG A 26 -3.61 -29.07 23.87
C ARG A 26 -4.77 -28.09 23.75
N ASP A 27 -5.38 -27.73 24.86
CA ASP A 27 -6.50 -26.79 24.90
C ASP A 27 -6.04 -25.40 24.42
N GLU A 28 -4.87 -24.95 24.86
CA GLU A 28 -4.25 -23.70 24.38
C GLU A 28 -3.90 -23.76 22.89
N LEU A 29 -3.45 -24.92 22.38
CA LEU A 29 -3.21 -25.08 20.95
C LEU A 29 -4.51 -25.00 20.14
N GLU A 30 -5.63 -25.50 20.65
CA GLU A 30 -6.91 -25.34 19.96
C GLU A 30 -7.38 -23.88 19.95
N VAL A 31 -7.27 -23.17 21.07
CA VAL A 31 -7.56 -21.73 21.14
C VAL A 31 -6.68 -20.96 20.17
N LEU A 32 -5.37 -21.24 20.18
CA LEU A 32 -4.42 -20.59 19.28
C LEU A 32 -4.72 -20.84 17.79
N ARG A 33 -5.20 -22.04 17.44
CA ARG A 33 -5.67 -22.33 16.07
C ARG A 33 -6.86 -21.46 15.70
N ARG A 34 -7.88 -21.38 16.58
CA ARG A 34 -9.06 -20.53 16.36
C ARG A 34 -8.66 -19.06 16.21
N ASP A 35 -7.79 -18.55 17.08
CA ASP A 35 -7.31 -17.17 17.06
C ASP A 35 -6.51 -16.88 15.77
N ARG A 36 -5.71 -17.84 15.30
CA ARG A 36 -4.97 -17.73 14.04
C ARG A 36 -5.91 -17.72 12.83
N ASP A 37 -6.97 -18.51 12.84
CA ASP A 37 -7.96 -18.51 11.77
C ASP A 37 -8.72 -17.18 11.73
N GLN A 38 -9.12 -16.64 12.89
CA GLN A 38 -9.70 -15.29 12.99
C GLN A 38 -8.74 -14.22 12.49
N MET A 39 -7.47 -14.27 12.90
CA MET A 39 -6.43 -13.35 12.43
C MET A 39 -6.28 -13.39 10.91
N ARG A 40 -6.31 -14.58 10.30
CA ARG A 40 -6.23 -14.75 8.83
C ARG A 40 -7.45 -14.17 8.12
N GLU A 41 -8.64 -14.35 8.69
CA GLU A 41 -9.87 -13.80 8.12
C GLU A 41 -9.86 -12.27 8.13
N TYR A 42 -9.54 -11.64 9.28
CA TYR A 42 -9.42 -10.18 9.35
C TYR A 42 -8.29 -9.64 8.48
N LYS A 43 -7.20 -10.40 8.30
CA LYS A 43 -6.16 -10.05 7.34
C LYS A 43 -6.70 -10.04 5.90
N ARG A 44 -7.47 -11.07 5.51
CA ARG A 44 -8.07 -11.16 4.17
C ARG A 44 -9.04 -10.02 3.93
N ILE A 45 -9.94 -9.76 4.87
CA ILE A 45 -10.93 -8.68 4.80
C ILE A 45 -10.23 -7.32 4.68
N ARG A 46 -9.19 -7.06 5.48
CA ARG A 46 -8.37 -5.84 5.39
C ARG A 46 -7.74 -5.70 4.01
N ASP A 47 -7.11 -6.76 3.50
CA ASP A 47 -6.40 -6.72 2.22
C ASP A 47 -7.37 -6.53 1.05
N GLU A 48 -8.57 -7.12 1.12
CA GLU A 48 -9.65 -6.94 0.15
C GLU A 48 -10.20 -5.50 0.17
N HIS A 49 -10.55 -4.96 1.34
CA HIS A 49 -10.99 -3.58 1.45
C HIS A 49 -9.91 -2.58 1.04
N ASN A 50 -8.64 -2.82 1.37
CA ASN A 50 -7.54 -1.98 0.91
C ASN A 50 -7.38 -2.00 -0.61
N LYS A 51 -7.64 -3.14 -1.25
CA LYS A 51 -7.64 -3.25 -2.72
C LYS A 51 -8.78 -2.43 -3.33
N GLU A 52 -9.98 -2.54 -2.79
CA GLU A 52 -11.15 -1.75 -3.22
C GLU A 52 -10.91 -0.24 -3.02
N VAL A 53 -10.37 0.16 -1.86
CA VAL A 53 -9.99 1.55 -1.58
C VAL A 53 -9.01 2.07 -2.64
N LYS A 54 -7.98 1.30 -2.99
CA LYS A 54 -7.02 1.69 -4.04
C LYS A 54 -7.69 1.85 -5.40
N ALA A 55 -8.55 0.91 -5.79
CA ALA A 55 -9.28 0.97 -7.05
C ALA A 55 -10.22 2.19 -7.12
N LEU A 56 -10.94 2.49 -6.03
CA LEU A 56 -11.81 3.66 -5.94
C LEU A 56 -11.00 4.97 -5.96
N ILE A 57 -9.84 5.02 -5.31
CA ILE A 57 -8.95 6.20 -5.37
C ILE A 57 -8.46 6.43 -6.79
N GLU A 58 -8.05 5.38 -7.50
CA GLU A 58 -7.60 5.47 -8.89
C GLU A 58 -8.73 5.93 -9.81
N SER A 59 -9.95 5.40 -9.63
CA SER A 59 -11.14 5.86 -10.35
C SER A 59 -11.44 7.34 -10.07
N VAL A 60 -11.44 7.77 -8.81
CA VAL A 60 -11.66 9.19 -8.45
C VAL A 60 -10.58 10.08 -9.07
N LYS A 61 -9.32 9.62 -9.10
CA LYS A 61 -8.23 10.37 -9.71
C LYS A 61 -8.45 10.51 -11.22
N ALA A 62 -8.80 9.44 -11.92
CA ALA A 62 -9.08 9.47 -13.36
C ALA A 62 -10.25 10.41 -13.69
N GLU A 63 -11.35 10.33 -12.93
CA GLU A 63 -12.52 11.21 -13.10
C GLU A 63 -12.18 12.69 -12.84
N ARG A 64 -11.30 12.98 -11.86
CA ARG A 64 -10.80 14.33 -11.61
C ARG A 64 -9.93 14.84 -12.75
N GLU A 65 -9.00 14.03 -13.25
CA GLU A 65 -8.14 14.42 -14.36
C GLU A 65 -8.97 14.74 -15.62
N GLU A 66 -9.99 13.94 -15.91
CA GLU A 66 -10.87 14.19 -17.06
C GLU A 66 -11.72 15.43 -16.87
N ARG A 67 -12.29 15.63 -15.67
CA ARG A 67 -12.99 16.86 -15.31
C ARG A 67 -12.09 18.10 -15.49
N ASP A 68 -10.84 18.02 -15.05
CA ASP A 68 -9.91 19.16 -15.12
C ASP A 68 -9.49 19.46 -16.57
N ARG A 69 -9.32 18.43 -17.41
CA ARG A 69 -9.15 18.60 -18.86
C ARG A 69 -10.34 19.31 -19.49
N ILE A 70 -11.56 18.86 -19.20
CA ILE A 70 -12.78 19.48 -19.72
C ILE A 70 -12.92 20.92 -19.23
N ASN A 71 -12.59 21.20 -17.97
CA ASN A 71 -12.61 22.56 -17.43
C ASN A 71 -11.62 23.49 -18.15
N ASN A 72 -10.45 22.99 -18.51
CA ASN A 72 -9.51 23.73 -19.35
C ASN A 72 -10.11 24.03 -20.74
N GLU A 73 -10.74 23.05 -21.38
CA GLU A 73 -11.42 23.26 -22.66
C GLU A 73 -12.59 24.26 -22.56
N ILE A 74 -13.35 24.22 -21.47
CA ILE A 74 -14.42 25.19 -21.17
C ILE A 74 -13.83 26.59 -21.07
N ASN A 75 -12.71 26.76 -20.36
CA ASN A 75 -12.05 28.05 -20.21
C ASN A 75 -11.52 28.58 -21.55
N GLU A 76 -10.90 27.73 -22.36
CA GLU A 76 -10.49 28.13 -23.72
C GLU A 76 -11.68 28.54 -24.59
N ALA A 77 -12.79 27.79 -24.54
CA ALA A 77 -13.99 28.12 -25.31
C ALA A 77 -14.64 29.43 -24.81
N LYS A 78 -14.63 29.70 -23.50
CA LYS A 78 -15.06 30.97 -22.91
C LYS A 78 -14.18 32.14 -23.37
N GLU A 79 -12.86 31.97 -23.37
CA GLU A 79 -11.94 33.02 -23.85
C GLU A 79 -12.09 33.28 -25.35
N ARG A 80 -12.26 32.24 -26.18
CA ARG A 80 -12.60 32.40 -27.60
C ARG A 80 -13.90 33.19 -27.76
N ARG A 81 -14.95 32.84 -27.01
CA ARG A 81 -16.23 33.55 -27.03
C ARG A 81 -16.07 35.02 -26.62
N LYS A 82 -15.27 35.30 -25.59
CA LYS A 82 -14.98 36.66 -25.11
C LYS A 82 -14.24 37.49 -26.17
N ALA A 83 -13.25 36.90 -26.84
CA ALA A 83 -12.53 37.53 -27.95
C ALA A 83 -13.48 37.86 -29.12
N ILE A 84 -14.36 36.93 -29.49
CA ILE A 84 -15.37 37.16 -30.55
C ILE A 84 -16.32 38.29 -30.14
N HIS A 85 -16.79 38.35 -28.90
CA HIS A 85 -17.64 39.46 -28.41
C HIS A 85 -16.91 40.81 -28.45
N ALA A 86 -15.61 40.85 -28.15
CA ALA A 86 -14.81 42.06 -28.27
C ALA A 86 -14.70 42.52 -29.73
N GLN A 87 -14.46 41.58 -30.67
CA GLN A 87 -14.46 41.87 -32.11
C GLN A 87 -15.83 42.35 -32.58
N LEU A 88 -16.91 41.69 -32.15
CA LEU A 88 -18.28 42.08 -32.48
C LEU A 88 -18.60 43.51 -32.04
N LYS A 89 -18.12 43.90 -30.85
CA LYS A 89 -18.24 45.27 -30.34
C LYS A 89 -17.52 46.27 -31.23
N SER A 90 -16.26 46.00 -31.59
CA SER A 90 -15.48 46.84 -32.52
C SER A 90 -16.20 47.03 -33.85
N VAL A 91 -16.71 45.95 -34.44
CA VAL A 91 -17.45 45.98 -35.71
C VAL A 91 -18.73 46.81 -35.60
N TYR A 92 -19.47 46.70 -34.48
CA TYR A 92 -20.66 47.52 -34.27
C TYR A 92 -20.33 49.00 -34.06
N ASP A 93 -19.22 49.31 -33.39
CA ASP A 93 -18.77 50.69 -33.21
C ASP A 93 -18.32 51.31 -34.55
N GLU A 94 -17.61 50.56 -35.40
CA GLU A 94 -17.30 50.98 -36.78
C GLU A 94 -18.56 51.20 -37.62
N ILE A 95 -19.55 50.31 -37.54
CA ILE A 95 -20.83 50.48 -38.24
C ILE A 95 -21.56 51.74 -37.73
N ARG A 96 -21.49 52.03 -36.43
CA ARG A 96 -22.12 53.22 -35.82
C ARG A 96 -21.44 54.49 -36.34
N GLU A 97 -20.11 54.53 -36.39
CA GLU A 97 -19.34 55.66 -36.91
C GLU A 97 -19.59 55.90 -38.41
N LEU A 98 -19.56 54.83 -39.22
CA LEU A 98 -19.86 54.93 -40.65
C LEU A 98 -21.30 55.41 -40.90
N ARG A 99 -22.25 55.03 -40.03
CA ARG A 99 -23.65 55.50 -40.11
C ARG A 99 -23.80 56.96 -39.70
N SER A 100 -23.11 57.44 -38.66
CA SER A 100 -23.19 58.86 -38.27
C SER A 100 -22.58 59.77 -39.33
N ASN A 101 -21.62 59.26 -40.10
CA ASN A 101 -20.94 59.97 -41.19
C ASN A 101 -21.65 59.85 -42.56
N LEU A 102 -22.85 59.26 -42.60
CA LEU A 102 -23.64 59.05 -43.82
C LEU A 102 -24.74 60.12 -43.93
N VAL A 103 -24.73 60.90 -45.03
CA VAL A 103 -25.66 62.01 -45.25
C VAL A 103 -26.64 61.66 -46.38
N GLY A 104 -27.63 60.80 -46.09
CA GLY A 104 -28.72 60.52 -47.04
C GLY A 104 -28.54 59.27 -47.91
N SER A 105 -29.53 59.02 -48.78
CA SER A 105 -29.63 57.82 -49.63
C SER A 105 -29.27 58.15 -51.09
N PRO A 106 -28.16 57.64 -51.65
CA PRO A 106 -27.60 58.13 -52.91
C PRO A 106 -28.29 57.61 -54.20
N SER A 107 -29.12 56.55 -54.10
CA SER A 107 -29.28 55.61 -55.21
C SER A 107 -30.18 56.07 -56.38
N ASN A 108 -31.22 56.88 -56.14
CA ASN A 108 -32.14 57.29 -57.21
C ASN A 108 -31.73 58.61 -57.86
N ASP A 109 -31.08 59.51 -57.12
CA ASP A 109 -30.61 60.78 -57.65
C ASP A 109 -29.41 60.61 -58.58
N GLN A 110 -28.49 59.69 -58.28
CA GLN A 110 -27.28 59.48 -59.08
C GLN A 110 -27.57 59.18 -60.57
N ARG A 111 -28.52 58.28 -60.84
CA ARG A 111 -28.85 57.84 -62.21
C ARG A 111 -29.64 58.89 -63.00
N ARG A 112 -30.31 59.81 -62.28
CA ARG A 112 -31.02 60.94 -62.86
C ARG A 112 -30.05 62.10 -63.14
N MET A 113 -29.09 62.31 -62.24
CA MET A 113 -28.01 63.28 -62.37
C MET A 113 -27.04 62.95 -63.50
N MET A 114 -26.61 61.68 -63.66
CA MET A 114 -25.76 61.27 -64.80
C MET A 114 -26.43 61.53 -66.15
N ARG A 115 -27.72 61.17 -66.30
CA ARG A 115 -28.48 61.47 -67.53
C ARG A 115 -28.63 62.97 -67.79
N ARG A 116 -28.76 63.77 -66.72
CA ARG A 116 -28.85 65.23 -66.84
C ARG A 116 -27.52 65.83 -67.29
N VAL A 117 -26.39 65.32 -66.82
CA VAL A 117 -25.06 65.72 -67.32
C VAL A 117 -24.91 65.36 -68.79
N GLU A 118 -25.25 64.13 -69.19
CA GLU A 118 -25.21 63.71 -70.60
C GLU A 118 -26.08 64.59 -71.51
N GLU A 119 -27.29 64.96 -71.08
CA GLU A 119 -28.16 65.90 -71.82
C GLU A 119 -27.54 67.30 -71.95
N LEU A 120 -26.94 67.82 -70.86
CA LEU A 120 -26.32 69.14 -70.84
C LEU A 120 -25.05 69.20 -71.68
N GLU A 121 -24.22 68.16 -71.64
CA GLU A 121 -23.02 68.00 -72.47
C GLU A 121 -23.39 67.87 -73.96
N TRP A 122 -24.42 67.06 -74.27
CA TRP A 122 -24.91 66.94 -75.64
C TRP A 122 -25.40 68.30 -76.17
N ARG A 123 -26.16 69.03 -75.35
CA ARG A 123 -26.65 70.37 -75.68
C ARG A 123 -25.51 71.35 -75.91
N GLN A 124 -24.47 71.32 -75.08
CA GLN A 124 -23.24 72.11 -75.26
C GLN A 124 -22.55 71.83 -76.60
N GLN A 125 -22.51 70.57 -77.04
CA GLN A 125 -21.79 70.14 -78.25
C GLN A 125 -22.57 70.38 -79.55
N THR A 126 -23.92 70.34 -79.52
CA THR A 126 -24.75 70.31 -80.73
C THR A 126 -25.58 71.57 -80.99
N GLU A 127 -25.83 72.43 -79.99
CA GLU A 127 -26.61 73.66 -80.17
C GLU A 127 -25.72 74.92 -80.31
N GLN A 128 -26.13 75.89 -81.13
CA GLN A 128 -25.51 77.23 -81.16
C GLN A 128 -26.08 78.08 -80.03
N ILE A 129 -25.41 78.05 -78.89
CA ILE A 129 -25.84 78.70 -77.64
C ILE A 129 -25.14 80.03 -77.45
N SER A 130 -25.75 80.97 -76.73
CA SER A 130 -25.07 82.21 -76.35
C SER A 130 -23.99 81.94 -75.29
N ARG A 131 -22.98 82.83 -75.22
CA ARG A 131 -21.87 82.69 -74.28
C ARG A 131 -22.32 82.64 -72.82
N ASP A 132 -23.40 83.34 -72.47
CA ASP A 132 -23.95 83.36 -71.12
C ASP A 132 -24.68 82.04 -70.77
N GLU A 133 -25.38 81.44 -71.74
CA GLU A 133 -26.03 80.14 -71.58
C GLU A 133 -25.02 78.99 -71.48
N GLU A 134 -23.92 79.07 -72.22
CA GLU A 134 -22.80 78.11 -72.13
C GLU A 134 -22.17 78.13 -70.73
N VAL A 135 -21.94 79.31 -70.16
CA VAL A 135 -21.43 79.44 -68.77
C VAL A 135 -22.43 78.84 -67.77
N SER A 136 -23.72 79.09 -67.93
CA SER A 136 -24.75 78.49 -67.07
C SER A 136 -24.79 76.96 -67.16
N ILE A 137 -24.63 76.39 -68.35
CA ILE A 137 -24.58 74.93 -68.56
C ILE A 137 -23.36 74.33 -67.87
N ILE A 138 -22.19 74.96 -68.01
CA ILE A 138 -20.94 74.52 -67.36
C ILE A 138 -21.08 74.57 -65.83
N GLU A 139 -21.68 75.62 -65.26
CA GLU A 139 -21.93 75.73 -63.83
C GLU A 139 -22.95 74.70 -63.30
N GLU A 140 -23.93 74.31 -64.12
CA GLU A 140 -24.90 73.26 -63.78
C GLU A 140 -24.24 71.87 -63.82
N ILE A 141 -23.42 71.58 -64.84
CA ILE A 141 -22.62 70.36 -64.94
C ILE A 141 -21.67 70.25 -63.73
N ALA A 142 -20.88 71.28 -63.44
CA ALA A 142 -19.94 71.27 -62.32
C ALA A 142 -20.64 71.05 -60.96
N ARG A 143 -21.85 71.60 -60.78
CA ARG A 143 -22.67 71.34 -59.58
C ARG A 143 -23.12 69.89 -59.49
N ILE A 144 -23.61 69.32 -60.60
CA ILE A 144 -24.09 67.95 -60.63
C ILE A 144 -22.93 66.97 -60.44
N GLU A 145 -21.77 67.21 -61.05
CA GLU A 145 -20.55 66.41 -60.86
C GLU A 145 -20.09 66.43 -59.40
N ALA A 146 -20.07 67.60 -58.75
CA ALA A 146 -19.73 67.71 -57.33
C ALA A 146 -20.71 66.95 -56.42
N GLN A 147 -22.00 66.88 -56.80
CA GLN A 147 -22.99 66.05 -56.11
C GLN A 147 -22.76 64.55 -56.38
N LEU A 148 -22.39 64.18 -57.60
CA LEU A 148 -22.10 62.80 -57.99
C LEU A 148 -20.91 62.22 -57.22
N VAL A 149 -19.87 63.02 -56.98
CA VAL A 149 -18.70 62.62 -56.16
C VAL A 149 -19.14 62.31 -54.72
N LYS A 150 -19.94 63.16 -54.09
CA LYS A 150 -20.47 62.94 -52.73
C LYS A 150 -21.31 61.67 -52.63
N ILE A 151 -22.17 61.44 -53.63
CA ILE A 151 -22.97 60.22 -53.76
C ILE A 151 -22.06 58.98 -53.88
N GLY A 152 -20.95 59.08 -54.61
CA GLY A 152 -19.95 58.03 -54.72
C GLY A 152 -19.31 57.67 -53.38
N GLU A 153 -18.87 58.68 -52.62
CA GLU A 153 -18.30 58.50 -51.26
C GLU A 153 -19.33 57.88 -50.29
N GLU A 154 -20.59 58.29 -50.37
CA GLU A 154 -21.66 57.70 -49.56
C GLU A 154 -21.95 56.25 -49.92
N LYS A 155 -21.90 55.91 -51.22
CA LYS A 155 -22.06 54.52 -51.67
C LYS A 155 -20.92 53.64 -51.16
N GLU A 156 -19.68 54.10 -51.23
CA GLU A 156 -18.53 53.37 -50.68
C GLU A 156 -18.68 53.10 -49.17
N LYS A 157 -19.16 54.11 -48.41
CA LYS A 157 -19.51 53.93 -46.99
C LYS A 157 -20.63 52.89 -46.80
N GLN A 158 -21.67 52.90 -47.65
CA GLN A 158 -22.75 51.91 -47.58
C GLN A 158 -22.28 50.48 -47.89
N ASP A 159 -21.40 50.33 -48.87
CA ASP A 159 -20.79 49.04 -49.23
C ASP A 159 -19.94 48.53 -48.04
N ARG A 160 -19.12 49.40 -47.43
CA ARG A 160 -18.34 49.08 -46.23
C ARG A 160 -19.20 48.69 -45.02
N ILE A 161 -20.31 49.41 -44.79
CA ILE A 161 -21.31 49.03 -43.77
C ILE A 161 -21.89 47.64 -44.07
N SER A 162 -22.17 47.33 -45.33
CA SER A 162 -22.73 46.04 -45.75
C SER A 162 -21.75 44.89 -45.53
N GLU A 163 -20.46 45.11 -45.82
CA GLU A 163 -19.38 44.17 -45.53
C GLU A 163 -19.22 43.93 -44.02
N GLN A 164 -19.18 45.00 -43.22
CA GLN A 164 -19.08 44.90 -41.76
C GLN A 164 -20.29 44.17 -41.16
N ARG A 165 -21.50 44.38 -41.69
CA ARG A 165 -22.68 43.60 -41.28
C ARG A 165 -22.55 42.12 -41.61
N ARG A 166 -21.94 41.78 -42.75
CA ARG A 166 -21.67 40.38 -43.11
C ARG A 166 -20.66 39.75 -42.14
N LEU A 167 -19.62 40.48 -41.79
CA LEU A 167 -18.62 40.05 -40.81
C LEU A 167 -19.24 39.86 -39.42
N ALA A 168 -20.05 40.81 -38.95
CA ALA A 168 -20.79 40.70 -37.68
C ALA A 168 -21.70 39.47 -37.63
N ARG A 169 -22.36 39.11 -38.75
CA ARG A 169 -23.18 37.88 -38.82
C ARG A 169 -22.33 36.62 -38.63
N LYS A 170 -21.18 36.52 -39.30
CA LYS A 170 -20.25 35.39 -39.16
C LYS A 170 -19.72 35.26 -37.73
N LEU A 171 -19.24 36.37 -37.15
CA LEU A 171 -18.80 36.38 -35.75
C LEU A 171 -19.91 35.97 -34.78
N LYS A 172 -21.17 36.35 -35.06
CA LYS A 172 -22.30 35.93 -34.22
C LYS A 172 -22.54 34.42 -34.31
N GLU A 173 -22.44 33.83 -35.50
CA GLU A 173 -22.54 32.37 -35.69
C GLU A 173 -21.42 31.65 -34.93
N GLU A 174 -20.16 32.09 -35.07
CA GLU A 174 -19.01 31.54 -34.34
C GLU A 174 -19.17 31.68 -32.81
N ALA A 175 -19.71 32.80 -32.31
CA ALA A 175 -20.00 32.99 -30.89
C ALA A 175 -21.08 32.04 -30.38
N SER A 176 -22.12 31.79 -31.19
CA SER A 176 -23.18 30.83 -30.88
C SER A 176 -22.65 29.40 -30.84
N GLU A 177 -21.78 29.01 -31.78
CA GLU A 177 -21.12 27.70 -31.78
C GLU A 177 -20.24 27.52 -30.54
N ALA A 178 -19.42 28.52 -30.19
CA ALA A 178 -18.60 28.50 -28.99
C ALA A 178 -19.47 28.38 -27.72
N HIS A 179 -20.63 29.03 -27.68
CA HIS A 179 -21.56 28.92 -26.56
C HIS A 179 -22.14 27.51 -26.43
N VAL A 180 -22.60 26.90 -27.53
CA VAL A 180 -23.11 25.53 -27.53
C VAL A 180 -22.02 24.56 -27.05
N LYS A 181 -20.78 24.73 -27.52
CA LYS A 181 -19.64 23.91 -27.08
C LYS A 181 -19.40 24.04 -25.58
N VAL A 182 -19.45 25.25 -25.01
CA VAL A 182 -19.32 25.47 -23.56
C VAL A 182 -20.42 24.74 -22.78
N LEU A 183 -21.66 24.76 -23.27
CA LEU A 183 -22.78 24.06 -22.61
C LEU A 183 -22.57 22.55 -22.62
N GLN A 184 -22.19 21.98 -23.76
CA GLN A 184 -21.92 20.54 -23.89
C GLN A 184 -20.78 20.08 -22.98
N LEU A 185 -19.65 20.80 -23.00
CA LEU A 185 -18.51 20.51 -22.12
C LEU A 185 -18.88 20.68 -20.65
N SER A 186 -19.70 21.68 -20.32
CA SER A 186 -20.17 21.90 -18.94
C SER A 186 -21.04 20.74 -18.45
N GLU A 187 -21.90 20.18 -19.29
CA GLU A 187 -22.71 19.01 -18.97
C GLU A 187 -21.81 17.78 -18.75
N GLN A 188 -20.81 17.57 -19.60
CA GLN A 188 -19.82 16.50 -19.45
C GLN A 188 -19.01 16.64 -18.16
N SER A 189 -18.47 17.82 -17.87
CA SER A 189 -17.74 18.10 -16.61
C SER A 189 -18.62 17.82 -15.38
N GLN A 190 -19.91 18.16 -15.46
CA GLN A 190 -20.85 17.90 -14.38
C GLN A 190 -21.09 16.40 -14.16
N ILE A 191 -21.11 15.58 -15.21
CA ILE A 191 -21.22 14.12 -15.11
C ILE A 191 -20.01 13.54 -14.36
N HIS A 192 -18.79 13.92 -14.75
CA HIS A 192 -17.56 13.47 -14.06
C HIS A 192 -17.55 13.94 -12.59
N HIS A 193 -18.00 15.17 -12.32
CA HIS A 193 -18.12 15.65 -10.95
C HIS A 193 -19.14 14.83 -10.12
N GLN A 194 -20.31 14.51 -10.69
CA GLN A 194 -21.30 13.68 -10.02
C GLN A 194 -20.76 12.28 -9.71
N GLU A 195 -19.96 11.70 -10.61
CA GLU A 195 -19.37 10.39 -10.40
C GLU A 195 -18.35 10.39 -9.25
N VAL A 196 -17.51 11.43 -9.16
CA VAL A 196 -16.62 11.63 -8.01
C VAL A 196 -17.43 11.76 -6.71
N VAL A 197 -18.53 12.51 -6.72
CA VAL A 197 -19.42 12.66 -5.56
C VAL A 197 -20.07 11.32 -5.18
N ARG A 198 -20.43 10.49 -6.16
CA ARG A 198 -21.02 9.16 -5.93
C ARG A 198 -20.02 8.19 -5.30
N ILE A 199 -18.76 8.22 -5.72
CA ILE A 199 -17.72 7.30 -5.23
C ILE A 199 -17.24 7.69 -3.82
N ARG A 200 -17.23 8.98 -3.48
CA ARG A 200 -16.66 9.47 -2.22
C ARG A 200 -17.24 8.82 -0.96
N PRO A 201 -18.57 8.65 -0.78
CA PRO A 201 -19.12 7.93 0.36
C PRO A 201 -18.69 6.46 0.42
N GLN A 202 -18.63 5.78 -0.74
CA GLN A 202 -18.21 4.37 -0.82
C GLN A 202 -16.74 4.23 -0.40
N LEU A 203 -15.88 5.13 -0.87
CA LEU A 203 -14.48 5.18 -0.47
C LEU A 203 -14.32 5.35 1.05
N GLU A 204 -15.10 6.25 1.66
CA GLU A 204 -15.06 6.48 3.10
C GLU A 204 -15.55 5.26 3.90
N GLU A 205 -16.59 4.58 3.42
CA GLU A 205 -17.10 3.35 4.03
C GLU A 205 -16.07 2.21 3.97
N TYR A 206 -15.43 2.00 2.82
CA TYR A 206 -14.38 0.99 2.68
C TYR A 206 -13.13 1.33 3.49
N LYS A 207 -12.75 2.61 3.60
CA LYS A 207 -11.65 3.04 4.48
C LYS A 207 -11.94 2.71 5.94
N LYS A 208 -13.12 3.07 6.44
CA LYS A 208 -13.54 2.72 7.81
C LYS A 208 -13.58 1.21 8.04
N SER A 209 -14.07 0.46 7.05
CA SER A 209 -14.11 -1.00 7.13
C SER A 209 -12.71 -1.62 7.13
N ALA A 210 -11.79 -1.08 6.34
CA ALA A 210 -10.38 -1.50 6.34
C ALA A 210 -9.70 -1.18 7.68
N ASP A 211 -9.93 0.00 8.24
CA ASP A 211 -9.34 0.42 9.53
C ASP A 211 -9.86 -0.43 10.69
N THR A 212 -11.16 -0.72 10.71
CA THR A 212 -11.75 -1.61 11.73
C THR A 212 -11.23 -3.05 11.59
N ALA A 213 -11.14 -3.57 10.37
CA ALA A 213 -10.52 -4.87 10.11
C ALA A 213 -9.03 -4.90 10.51
N HIS A 214 -8.30 -3.81 10.28
CA HIS A 214 -6.90 -3.70 10.69
C HIS A 214 -6.74 -3.66 12.21
N LYS A 215 -7.57 -2.90 12.94
CA LYS A 215 -7.58 -2.87 14.41
C LYS A 215 -7.85 -4.28 14.97
N ASN A 216 -8.88 -4.95 14.47
CA ASN A 216 -9.18 -6.33 14.86
C ASN A 216 -8.02 -7.28 14.55
N PHE A 217 -7.41 -7.18 13.37
CA PHE A 217 -6.24 -7.97 13.00
C PHE A 217 -5.08 -7.77 13.99
N VAL A 218 -4.80 -6.54 14.40
CA VAL A 218 -3.72 -6.23 15.35
C VAL A 218 -4.04 -6.81 16.74
N GLU A 219 -5.28 -6.72 17.20
CA GLU A 219 -5.72 -7.34 18.46
C GLU A 219 -5.57 -8.86 18.43
N TRP A 220 -6.00 -9.51 17.35
CA TRP A 220 -5.83 -10.96 17.19
C TRP A 220 -4.36 -11.34 17.06
N LEU A 221 -3.53 -10.54 16.38
CA LEU A 221 -2.09 -10.76 16.30
C LEU A 221 -1.43 -10.73 17.67
N LYS A 222 -1.84 -9.81 18.56
CA LYS A 222 -1.37 -9.76 19.95
C LYS A 222 -1.76 -11.02 20.71
N LYS A 223 -3.04 -11.43 20.66
CA LYS A 223 -3.52 -12.68 21.29
C LYS A 223 -2.78 -13.92 20.81
N VAL A 224 -2.54 -14.02 19.50
CA VAL A 224 -1.78 -15.14 18.91
C VAL A 224 -0.33 -15.13 19.40
N LYS A 225 0.35 -13.98 19.44
CA LYS A 225 1.71 -13.88 19.96
C LYS A 225 1.79 -14.27 21.44
N GLU A 226 0.86 -13.78 22.26
CA GLU A 226 0.77 -14.14 23.68
C GLU A 226 0.48 -15.64 23.89
N GLY A 227 -0.41 -16.22 23.08
CA GLY A 227 -0.69 -17.65 23.09
C GLY A 227 0.53 -18.48 22.66
N GLU A 228 1.29 -18.02 21.66
CA GLU A 228 2.53 -18.66 21.23
C GLU A 228 3.62 -18.61 22.29
N THR A 229 3.76 -17.50 23.04
CA THR A 229 4.71 -17.43 24.16
C THR A 229 4.30 -18.34 25.30
N ARG A 230 3.02 -18.35 25.72
CA ARG A 230 2.52 -19.25 26.77
C ARG A 230 2.73 -20.72 26.40
N LEU A 231 2.45 -21.08 25.15
CA LEU A 231 2.64 -22.45 24.68
C LEU A 231 4.13 -22.83 24.61
N LYS A 232 5.03 -21.90 24.30
CA LYS A 232 6.49 -22.13 24.40
C LYS A 232 6.89 -22.39 25.85
N ASP A 233 6.42 -21.58 26.80
CA ASP A 233 6.72 -21.75 28.22
C ASP A 233 6.21 -23.11 28.73
N GLN A 234 4.98 -23.49 28.40
CA GLN A 234 4.44 -24.81 28.74
C GLN A 234 5.24 -25.95 28.12
N ARG A 235 5.70 -25.82 26.87
CA ARG A 235 6.58 -26.82 26.24
C ARG A 235 7.90 -26.96 26.99
N THR A 236 8.53 -25.86 27.38
CA THR A 236 9.77 -25.93 28.19
C THR A 236 9.53 -26.64 29.52
N GLN A 237 8.43 -26.36 30.21
CA GLN A 237 8.06 -27.05 31.45
C GLN A 237 7.78 -28.54 31.25
N ILE A 238 7.11 -28.91 30.14
CA ILE A 238 6.88 -30.31 29.76
C ILE A 238 8.22 -31.01 29.52
N ASP A 239 9.15 -30.38 28.81
CA ASP A 239 10.49 -30.93 28.54
C ASP A 239 11.33 -31.06 29.82
N GLU A 240 11.26 -30.09 30.73
CA GLU A 240 11.90 -30.17 32.05
C GLU A 240 11.35 -31.33 32.89
N ILE A 241 10.02 -31.51 32.94
CA ILE A 241 9.43 -32.62 33.69
C ILE A 241 9.77 -33.95 33.01
N GLN A 242 9.78 -33.99 31.68
CA GLN A 242 10.17 -35.18 30.93
C GLN A 242 11.63 -35.57 31.16
N THR A 243 12.55 -34.60 31.23
CA THR A 243 13.96 -34.85 31.54
C THR A 243 14.14 -35.30 33.00
N LYS A 244 13.44 -34.69 33.97
CA LYS A 244 13.42 -35.14 35.38
C LYS A 244 12.90 -36.56 35.51
N LEU A 245 11.80 -36.89 34.84
CA LEU A 245 11.22 -38.23 34.84
C LEU A 245 12.16 -39.26 34.20
N ARG A 246 12.85 -38.89 33.10
CA ARG A 246 13.88 -39.74 32.47
C ARG A 246 15.06 -40.00 33.41
N LYS A 247 15.59 -38.97 34.07
CA LYS A 247 16.69 -39.11 35.05
C LYS A 247 16.28 -40.08 36.16
N GLN A 248 15.13 -39.85 36.80
CA GLN A 248 14.63 -40.75 37.85
C GLN A 248 14.42 -42.20 37.36
N THR A 249 14.01 -42.42 36.11
CA THR A 249 13.93 -43.80 35.57
C THR A 249 15.28 -44.45 35.32
N VAL A 250 16.30 -43.66 34.96
CA VAL A 250 17.67 -44.16 34.81
C VAL A 250 18.25 -44.46 36.19
N ASP A 251 18.11 -43.53 37.13
CA ASP A 251 18.58 -43.68 38.51
C ASP A 251 17.95 -44.91 39.18
N LYS A 252 16.63 -45.11 39.04
CA LYS A 252 15.96 -46.34 39.54
C LYS A 252 16.55 -47.61 38.93
N ARG A 253 16.81 -47.63 37.63
CA ARG A 253 17.44 -48.79 36.97
C ARG A 253 18.88 -49.01 37.42
N GLU A 254 19.62 -47.95 37.73
CA GLU A 254 20.98 -48.05 38.26
C GLU A 254 20.99 -48.57 39.70
N VAL A 255 20.07 -48.10 40.53
CA VAL A 255 19.86 -48.62 41.90
C VAL A 255 19.47 -50.10 41.85
N GLU A 256 18.49 -50.49 41.02
CA GLU A 256 18.11 -51.90 40.84
C GLU A 256 19.29 -52.76 40.35
N ARG A 257 20.11 -52.25 39.41
CA ARG A 257 21.33 -52.94 38.95
C ARG A 257 22.36 -53.09 40.07
N GLU A 258 22.55 -52.06 40.88
CA GLU A 258 23.50 -52.10 42.00
C GLU A 258 23.01 -53.05 43.09
N GLU A 259 21.72 -53.01 43.43
CA GLU A 259 21.08 -53.97 44.34
C GLU A 259 21.22 -55.40 43.83
N HIS A 260 20.98 -55.64 42.53
CA HIS A 260 21.16 -56.95 41.93
C HIS A 260 22.63 -57.40 41.97
N ARG A 261 23.57 -56.47 41.76
CA ARG A 261 25.02 -56.72 41.86
C ARG A 261 25.44 -57.02 43.30
N VAL A 262 24.91 -56.29 44.27
CA VAL A 262 25.16 -56.51 45.70
C VAL A 262 24.55 -57.83 46.14
N HIS A 263 23.33 -58.15 45.71
CA HIS A 263 22.67 -59.42 46.02
C HIS A 263 23.41 -60.61 45.41
N GLN A 264 23.87 -60.51 44.16
CA GLN A 264 24.73 -61.53 43.55
C GLN A 264 26.04 -61.70 44.33
N LYS A 265 26.72 -60.61 44.69
CA LYS A 265 27.93 -60.66 45.51
C LYS A 265 27.67 -61.24 46.90
N ALA A 266 26.52 -60.97 47.51
CA ALA A 266 26.13 -61.52 48.80
C ALA A 266 25.87 -63.03 48.70
N GLN A 267 25.14 -63.49 47.68
CA GLN A 267 24.95 -64.92 47.41
C GLN A 267 26.27 -65.62 47.11
N GLU A 268 27.17 -65.00 46.35
CA GLU A 268 28.52 -65.54 46.11
C GLU A 268 29.32 -65.63 47.41
N ARG A 269 29.26 -64.61 48.28
CA ARG A 269 29.91 -64.64 49.60
C ARG A 269 29.35 -65.74 50.49
N GLU A 270 28.03 -65.89 50.56
CA GLU A 270 27.38 -66.96 51.34
C GLU A 270 27.76 -68.36 50.82
N ARG A 271 27.82 -68.55 49.49
CA ARG A 271 28.33 -69.78 48.87
C ARG A 271 29.79 -70.05 49.19
N VAL A 272 30.61 -68.99 49.24
CA VAL A 272 32.03 -69.08 49.59
C VAL A 272 32.21 -69.38 51.10
N GLU A 273 31.48 -68.72 51.98
CA GLU A 273 31.52 -68.92 53.43
C GLU A 273 31.05 -70.32 53.81
N SER A 274 29.92 -70.78 53.25
CA SER A 274 29.46 -72.15 53.44
C SER A 274 30.44 -73.20 52.90
N ALA A 275 31.14 -72.93 51.78
CA ALA A 275 32.20 -73.81 51.29
C ALA A 275 33.43 -73.83 52.23
N VAL A 276 33.82 -72.68 52.82
CA VAL A 276 34.89 -72.59 53.81
C VAL A 276 34.51 -73.30 55.11
N GLU A 277 33.28 -73.15 55.60
CA GLU A 277 32.79 -73.84 56.81
C GLU A 277 32.71 -75.36 56.61
N LYS A 278 32.24 -75.83 55.45
CA LYS A 278 32.24 -77.26 55.13
C LYS A 278 33.67 -77.83 55.04
N LEU A 279 34.63 -77.04 54.53
CA LEU A 279 36.06 -77.41 54.49
C LEU A 279 36.65 -77.47 55.91
N GLN A 280 36.34 -76.51 56.78
CA GLN A 280 36.80 -76.48 58.17
C GLN A 280 36.15 -77.59 59.03
N SER A 281 34.90 -77.95 58.76
CA SER A 281 34.16 -78.99 59.48
C SER A 281 34.34 -80.41 58.92
N GLY A 282 35.17 -80.60 57.89
CA GLY A 282 35.51 -81.92 57.32
C GLY A 282 34.36 -82.65 56.64
N LYS A 283 33.30 -81.94 56.24
CA LYS A 283 32.14 -82.51 55.54
C LYS A 283 32.45 -82.69 54.04
N ARG A 284 31.72 -83.59 53.36
CA ARG A 284 31.93 -83.84 51.91
C ARG A 284 31.58 -82.58 51.10
N LEU A 285 32.56 -82.03 50.39
CA LEU A 285 32.37 -80.94 49.41
C LEU A 285 32.18 -81.49 48.00
N THR A 286 31.50 -80.73 47.16
CA THR A 286 31.56 -80.92 45.70
C THR A 286 32.85 -80.31 45.14
N PHE A 287 33.30 -80.75 43.96
CA PHE A 287 34.55 -80.28 43.35
C PHE A 287 34.58 -78.77 43.15
N ASP A 288 33.44 -78.18 42.75
CA ASP A 288 33.31 -76.74 42.52
C ASP A 288 33.37 -75.93 43.84
N GLU A 289 32.76 -76.43 44.91
CA GLU A 289 32.84 -75.81 46.25
C GLU A 289 34.28 -75.86 46.80
N PHE A 290 35.03 -76.93 46.52
CA PHE A 290 36.42 -77.09 46.97
C PHE A 290 37.37 -76.09 46.30
N ILE A 291 37.22 -75.87 44.99
CA ILE A 291 38.01 -74.88 44.24
C ILE A 291 37.74 -73.45 44.74
N LEU A 292 36.47 -73.13 45.05
CA LEU A 292 36.09 -71.83 45.60
C LEU A 292 36.71 -71.58 46.98
N ALA A 293 36.66 -72.55 47.89
CA ALA A 293 37.26 -72.45 49.22
C ALA A 293 38.81 -72.44 49.17
N GLN A 294 39.44 -73.17 48.25
CA GLN A 294 40.90 -73.14 48.09
C GLN A 294 41.39 -71.78 47.58
N ARG A 295 40.63 -71.15 46.68
CA ARG A 295 40.98 -69.83 46.13
C ARG A 295 40.96 -68.73 47.19
N THR A 296 40.04 -68.78 48.17
CA THR A 296 40.02 -67.82 49.28
C THR A 296 41.20 -68.03 50.25
N VAL A 297 41.41 -69.27 50.70
CA VAL A 297 42.50 -69.64 51.62
C VAL A 297 43.90 -69.35 51.04
N THR A 298 44.08 -69.54 49.72
CA THR A 298 45.34 -69.22 49.03
C THR A 298 45.51 -67.71 48.77
N SER A 299 44.42 -66.96 48.61
CA SER A 299 44.45 -65.51 48.43
C SER A 299 44.84 -64.75 49.70
N ASP A 300 44.42 -65.21 50.89
CA ASP A 300 44.86 -64.64 52.17
C ASP A 300 46.37 -64.84 52.40
N LYS A 301 46.90 -65.97 51.95
CA LYS A 301 48.36 -66.25 51.94
C LYS A 301 49.13 -65.34 50.99
N LYS A 302 48.48 -64.80 49.95
CA LYS A 302 49.07 -63.90 48.94
C LYS A 302 48.98 -62.42 49.35
N LYS A 303 47.93 -62.00 50.07
CA LYS A 303 47.84 -60.65 50.70
C LYS A 303 48.91 -60.42 51.76
N GLY A 304 49.28 -61.47 52.53
CA GLY A 304 50.43 -61.42 53.44
C GLY A 304 51.80 -61.23 52.77
N LYS A 305 51.93 -61.55 51.48
CA LYS A 305 53.21 -61.51 50.73
C LYS A 305 53.41 -60.24 49.89
N LYS A 306 52.37 -59.41 49.72
CA LYS A 306 52.39 -58.18 48.88
C LYS A 306 52.51 -56.88 49.70
N LYS A 307 52.55 -56.94 51.03
CA LYS A 307 52.77 -55.77 51.92
C LYS A 307 54.25 -55.50 52.26
N GLY A 308 55.18 -56.28 51.69
CA GLY A 308 56.62 -56.23 52.03
C GLY A 308 57.56 -55.84 50.89
N ARG A 309 57.07 -55.28 49.78
CA ARG A 309 57.97 -54.89 48.68
C ARG A 309 57.42 -53.72 47.87
N LYS A 310 58.12 -52.59 48.00
CA LYS A 310 58.30 -51.47 47.07
C LYS A 310 57.69 -50.12 47.50
N ASP A 311 58.47 -49.43 48.33
CA ASP A 311 58.67 -47.96 48.24
C ASP A 311 59.79 -47.68 47.21
N THR A 312 59.83 -46.41 46.76
CA THR A 312 60.80 -45.71 45.87
C THR A 312 60.74 -46.04 44.37
N GLU A 313 60.22 -45.15 43.53
CA GLU A 313 60.93 -43.97 42.98
C GLU A 313 59.96 -43.11 42.14
N GLU A 314 60.41 -41.91 41.82
CA GLU A 314 59.68 -40.67 41.58
C GLU A 314 59.80 -40.23 40.10
N VAL A 315 59.06 -39.17 39.73
CA VAL A 315 59.29 -38.20 38.63
C VAL A 315 58.52 -38.36 37.28
N ASP A 316 57.87 -37.22 36.95
CA ASP A 316 57.42 -36.60 35.68
C ASP A 316 56.53 -37.32 34.66
N SER A 317 55.38 -36.69 34.34
CA SER A 317 55.27 -35.80 33.16
C SER A 317 53.81 -35.41 32.88
N GLU A 318 53.51 -34.10 32.87
CA GLU A 318 52.48 -33.48 32.00
C GLU A 318 52.94 -33.58 30.52
N PRO A 319 52.08 -33.55 29.46
CA PRO A 319 51.19 -32.41 29.21
C PRO A 319 49.85 -32.67 28.49
N GLU A 320 49.13 -31.55 28.41
CA GLU A 320 47.97 -31.13 27.62
C GLU A 320 47.66 -31.83 26.28
N ALA A 321 46.35 -31.92 25.97
CA ALA A 321 45.86 -31.80 24.59
C ALA A 321 44.46 -31.16 24.57
N SER A 322 44.42 -30.00 23.92
CA SER A 322 43.31 -29.15 23.51
C SER A 322 42.28 -29.82 22.60
N ILE A 323 41.01 -29.42 22.70
CA ILE A 323 40.07 -29.46 21.57
C ILE A 323 39.35 -28.11 21.49
N GLU A 324 39.52 -27.50 20.32
CA GLU A 324 38.93 -26.26 19.82
C GLU A 324 37.40 -26.36 19.71
N ALA A 325 36.70 -25.26 19.97
CA ALA A 325 35.31 -25.05 19.56
C ALA A 325 35.09 -23.56 19.23
N GLU A 326 35.42 -23.24 17.97
CA GLU A 326 34.59 -22.50 17.01
C GLU A 326 33.66 -21.39 17.53
N GLU A 327 34.06 -20.14 17.30
CA GLU A 327 33.19 -18.97 17.21
C GLU A 327 32.19 -19.13 16.05
N VAL A 328 30.92 -18.88 16.33
CA VAL A 328 29.93 -18.51 15.31
C VAL A 328 29.29 -17.21 15.75
N ALA A 329 29.56 -16.16 14.98
CA ALA A 329 28.89 -14.87 15.05
C ALA A 329 27.48 -15.00 14.47
N GLU A 330 26.47 -14.52 15.20
CA GLU A 330 25.13 -14.26 14.66
C GLU A 330 25.02 -12.77 14.31
N GLU A 331 24.86 -12.48 13.02
CA GLU A 331 24.45 -11.19 12.47
C GLU A 331 22.96 -10.94 12.77
N GLU A 332 22.64 -9.75 13.28
CA GLU A 332 21.28 -9.22 13.35
C GLU A 332 20.83 -8.68 11.98
N PRO A 333 19.57 -8.88 11.55
CA PRO A 333 19.06 -8.18 10.37
C PRO A 333 18.40 -6.84 10.71
N GLU A 334 18.87 -5.81 10.00
CA GLU A 334 18.34 -4.45 9.90
C GLU A 334 16.82 -4.39 9.64
N ILE A 335 16.15 -3.50 10.36
CA ILE A 335 14.76 -3.10 10.15
C ILE A 335 14.77 -1.89 9.22
N VAL A 336 14.15 -2.02 8.04
CA VAL A 336 13.95 -0.93 7.08
C VAL A 336 12.77 -0.08 7.52
N GLU A 337 13.03 1.20 7.84
CA GLU A 337 12.03 2.24 8.10
C GLU A 337 11.20 2.53 6.85
N ALA A 338 9.88 2.67 7.03
CA ALA A 338 8.96 3.13 6.00
C ALA A 338 8.72 4.63 6.17
N GLU A 339 9.13 5.42 5.18
CA GLU A 339 8.81 6.85 5.05
C GLU A 339 7.28 7.07 4.99
N GLU A 340 6.78 7.92 5.88
CA GLU A 340 5.46 8.54 5.80
C GLU A 340 5.45 9.61 4.70
N LEU A 341 4.50 9.51 3.77
CA LEU A 341 4.20 10.55 2.79
C LEU A 341 3.05 11.41 3.33
N ASP A 342 3.41 12.58 3.85
CA ASP A 342 2.49 13.66 4.18
C ASP A 342 1.79 14.18 2.91
N ILE A 343 0.45 14.15 2.91
CA ILE A 343 -0.38 14.79 1.89
C ILE A 343 -0.93 16.07 2.50
N ASP A 344 -0.37 17.18 2.06
CA ASP A 344 -0.72 18.56 2.41
C ASP A 344 -2.15 18.88 1.92
N GLU A 345 -3.04 19.18 2.87
CA GLU A 345 -4.40 19.70 2.63
C GLU A 345 -4.39 21.23 2.66
N ASN A 346 -4.35 21.88 1.48
CA ASN A 346 -5.27 22.96 1.07
C ASN A 346 -4.79 23.64 -0.23
N PRO A 347 -5.72 24.15 -1.05
CA PRO A 347 -6.00 25.58 -0.94
C PRO A 347 -7.49 25.94 -0.94
N GLU A 348 -7.74 27.03 -0.23
CA GLU A 348 -8.96 27.81 -0.09
C GLU A 348 -9.62 28.11 -1.44
N ASP A 349 -10.93 27.85 -1.55
CA ASP A 349 -11.77 28.33 -2.65
C ASP A 349 -12.37 29.67 -2.21
N THR A 350 -11.72 30.75 -2.61
CA THR A 350 -12.23 32.12 -2.53
C THR A 350 -13.30 32.32 -3.60
N THR A 351 -14.57 32.28 -3.20
CA THR A 351 -15.66 32.79 -4.03
C THR A 351 -15.89 34.27 -3.75
N GLU A 352 -15.39 35.14 -4.63
CA GLU A 352 -15.91 36.49 -4.87
C GLU A 352 -16.53 36.55 -6.28
N GLU A 353 -17.70 37.20 -6.34
CA GLU A 353 -18.54 37.64 -7.49
C GLU A 353 -19.42 36.63 -8.25
#